data_AF-A0A4Z2DD69-F1
#
_entry.id   AF-A0A4Z2DD69-F1
#
_cell.length_a   1.000
_cell.length_b   1.000
_cell.length_c   1.000
_cell.angle_alpha   90.00
_cell.angle_beta   90.00
_cell.angle_gamma   90.00
#
_symmetry.space_group_name_H-M   'P 1'
#
loop_
_entity.id
_entity.type
_entity.pdbx_description
1 polymer ?
#
loop_
_entity_poly.entity_id
_entity_poly.type
_entity_poly.pdbx_seq_one_letter_code
_entity_poly.pdbx_strand_id
1 'polypeptide(L)'
;MCISLCINSSACNVEAINTKVYFVQKMITKIVMVVTLIVIYLNVYYSSPPTKCFLPYDRGYCGNNSTRYYYDPEKQKCFPFTYNGFAGNLNRFFTLEDCENFCKI
;
A
#
# COMPACT_ATOMS: atom_id res chain seq x y z
N MET A 1 46.35 -36.81 -22.79
CA MET A 1 46.65 -35.72 -23.74
C MET A 1 46.35 -34.39 -23.06
N CYS A 2 47.37 -33.76 -22.47
CA CYS A 2 47.34 -32.33 -22.18
C CYS A 2 47.70 -31.58 -23.46
N ILE A 3 46.80 -30.77 -24.00
CA ILE A 3 47.13 -29.61 -24.86
C ILE A 3 46.09 -28.54 -24.51
N SER A 4 46.29 -27.81 -23.41
CA SER A 4 46.94 -26.48 -23.39
C SER A 4 46.07 -25.40 -24.02
N LEU A 5 45.54 -24.48 -23.21
CA LEU A 5 45.58 -23.02 -23.43
C LEU A 5 45.18 -22.31 -22.12
N CYS A 6 46.06 -22.38 -21.10
CA CYS A 6 46.14 -21.29 -20.12
C CYS A 6 46.80 -20.09 -20.82
N ILE A 7 46.02 -19.31 -21.57
CA ILE A 7 46.49 -18.07 -22.21
C ILE A 7 46.47 -16.98 -21.14
N ASN A 8 47.65 -16.73 -20.53
CA ASN A 8 47.92 -15.70 -19.54
C ASN A 8 47.17 -15.84 -18.20
N SER A 9 47.88 -15.65 -17.07
CA SER A 9 47.27 -15.72 -15.73
C SER A 9 46.14 -14.70 -15.50
N SER A 10 45.95 -13.75 -16.41
CA SER A 10 44.87 -12.78 -16.44
C SER A 10 43.52 -13.36 -16.92
N ALA A 11 43.48 -14.32 -17.84
CA ALA A 11 42.21 -14.80 -18.42
C ALA A 11 41.39 -15.68 -17.45
N CYS A 12 42.05 -16.57 -16.71
CA CYS A 12 41.41 -17.42 -15.68
C CYS A 12 40.83 -16.57 -14.53
N ASN A 13 41.47 -15.43 -14.23
CA ASN A 13 40.95 -14.45 -13.27
C ASN A 13 39.75 -13.66 -13.79
N VAL A 14 39.70 -13.33 -15.09
CA VAL A 14 38.58 -12.60 -15.70
C VAL A 14 37.29 -13.43 -15.73
N GLU A 15 37.33 -14.73 -16.03
CA GLU A 15 36.14 -15.60 -15.97
C GLU A 15 35.59 -15.76 -14.54
N ALA A 16 36.47 -15.87 -13.54
CA ALA A 16 36.09 -15.90 -12.14
C ALA A 16 35.51 -14.57 -11.64
N ILE A 17 36.07 -13.43 -12.09
CA ILE A 17 35.54 -12.08 -11.83
C ILE A 17 34.17 -11.91 -12.50
N ASN A 18 34.02 -12.31 -13.77
CA ASN A 18 32.77 -12.21 -14.51
C ASN A 18 31.65 -13.03 -13.84
N THR A 19 31.98 -14.21 -13.32
CA THR A 19 31.03 -15.05 -12.57
C THR A 19 30.60 -14.40 -11.24
N LYS A 20 31.54 -13.77 -10.52
CA LYS A 20 31.24 -13.02 -9.28
C LYS A 20 30.44 -11.75 -9.56
N VAL A 21 30.80 -10.99 -10.60
CA VAL A 21 30.08 -9.80 -11.08
C VAL A 21 28.67 -10.17 -11.50
N TYR A 22 28.49 -11.27 -12.23
CA TYR A 22 27.17 -11.79 -12.59
C TYR A 22 26.34 -12.18 -11.36
N PHE A 23 26.93 -12.81 -10.35
CA PHE A 23 26.25 -13.15 -9.11
C PHE A 23 25.82 -11.90 -8.31
N VAL A 24 26.70 -10.91 -8.18
CA VAL A 24 26.42 -9.61 -7.55
C VAL A 24 25.33 -8.85 -8.31
N GLN A 25 25.39 -8.80 -9.63
CA GLN A 25 24.38 -8.18 -10.50
C GLN A 25 23.01 -8.86 -10.38
N LYS A 26 22.98 -10.19 -10.29
CA LYS A 26 21.75 -10.98 -10.05
C LYS A 26 21.17 -10.73 -8.66
N MET A 27 22.02 -10.46 -7.67
CA MET A 27 21.61 -10.12 -6.31
C MET A 27 21.04 -8.69 -6.25
N ILE A 28 21.71 -7.72 -6.87
CA ILE A 28 21.27 -6.33 -6.99
C ILE A 28 19.94 -6.24 -7.73
N THR A 29 19.80 -6.92 -8.88
CA THR A 29 18.54 -6.93 -9.64
C THR A 29 17.38 -7.51 -8.83
N LYS A 30 17.59 -8.59 -8.08
CA LYS A 30 16.57 -9.10 -7.15
C LYS A 30 16.20 -8.07 -6.07
N ILE A 31 17.17 -7.38 -5.47
CA ILE A 31 16.92 -6.34 -4.47
C ILE A 31 16.11 -5.18 -5.08
N VAL A 32 16.48 -4.70 -6.27
CA VAL A 32 15.74 -3.66 -6.99
C VAL A 32 14.32 -4.11 -7.34
N MET A 33 14.13 -5.36 -7.75
CA MET A 33 12.79 -5.92 -8.00
C MET A 33 11.96 -6.00 -6.71
N VAL A 34 12.56 -6.39 -5.58
CA VAL A 34 11.86 -6.40 -4.28
C VAL A 34 11.49 -4.98 -3.84
N VAL A 35 12.42 -4.02 -3.95
CA VAL A 35 12.16 -2.62 -3.61
C VAL A 35 11.09 -2.02 -4.51
N THR A 36 11.14 -2.27 -5.83
CA THR A 36 10.10 -1.79 -6.76
C THR A 36 8.75 -2.43 -6.49
N LEU A 37 8.67 -3.73 -6.18
CA LEU A 37 7.43 -4.38 -5.77
C LEU A 37 6.87 -3.80 -4.47
N ILE A 38 7.72 -3.50 -3.48
CA ILE A 38 7.31 -2.82 -2.24
C ILE A 38 6.79 -1.41 -2.56
N VAL A 39 7.51 -0.64 -3.38
CA VAL A 39 7.09 0.70 -3.78
C VAL A 39 5.77 0.66 -4.55
N ILE A 40 5.59 -0.29 -5.47
CA ILE A 40 4.34 -0.50 -6.20
C ILE A 40 3.21 -0.86 -5.21
N TYR A 41 3.45 -1.80 -4.30
CA TYR A 41 2.48 -2.18 -3.27
C TYR A 41 2.07 -0.98 -2.40
N LEU A 42 3.03 -0.19 -1.93
CA LEU A 42 2.76 1.00 -1.13
C LEU A 42 1.99 2.05 -1.95
N ASN A 43 2.37 2.32 -3.19
CA ASN A 43 1.63 3.24 -4.07
C ASN A 43 0.19 2.77 -4.30
N VAL A 44 -0.04 1.47 -4.50
CA VAL A 44 -1.39 0.89 -4.63
C VAL A 44 -2.17 1.00 -3.32
N TYR A 45 -1.53 0.74 -2.18
CA TYR A 45 -2.16 0.85 -0.86
C TYR A 45 -2.59 2.30 -0.57
N TYR A 46 -1.71 3.28 -0.83
CA TYR A 46 -1.99 4.70 -0.60
C TYR A 46 -2.92 5.35 -1.65
N SER A 47 -3.12 4.71 -2.81
CA SER A 47 -4.09 5.18 -3.82
C SER A 47 -5.47 4.56 -3.66
N SER A 48 -5.65 3.60 -2.75
CA SER A 48 -6.96 3.05 -2.45
C SER A 48 -7.77 4.03 -1.60
N PRO A 49 -9.03 4.34 -1.97
CA PRO A 49 -9.86 5.21 -1.16
C PRO A 49 -10.10 4.58 0.22
N PRO A 50 -10.23 5.37 1.29
CA PRO A 50 -10.23 4.83 2.63
C PRO A 50 -11.39 3.86 2.83
N THR A 51 -11.07 2.62 3.22
CA THR A 51 -12.04 1.52 3.34
C THR A 51 -13.23 1.87 4.24
N LYS A 52 -13.03 2.71 5.27
CA LYS A 52 -14.12 3.15 6.16
C LYS A 52 -15.18 4.00 5.46
N CYS A 53 -14.88 4.64 4.34
CA CYS A 53 -15.86 5.44 3.57
C CYS A 53 -16.89 4.55 2.86
N PHE A 54 -16.61 3.26 2.67
CA PHE A 54 -17.50 2.31 1.99
C PHE A 54 -18.30 1.43 2.96
N LEU A 55 -18.15 1.63 4.27
CA LEU A 55 -19.00 0.96 5.25
C LEU A 55 -20.38 1.63 5.26
N PRO A 56 -21.48 0.88 5.50
CA PRO A 56 -22.79 1.50 5.70
C PRO A 56 -22.77 2.39 6.95
N TYR A 57 -23.65 3.39 7.05
CA TYR A 57 -23.80 4.10 8.32
C TYR A 57 -24.36 3.15 9.38
N ASP A 58 -23.86 3.28 10.61
CA ASP A 58 -24.34 2.47 11.74
C ASP A 58 -24.67 3.39 12.90
N ARG A 59 -25.96 3.39 13.28
CA ARG A 59 -26.49 4.21 14.38
C ARG A 59 -25.93 3.77 15.72
N GLY A 60 -25.44 2.54 15.86
CA GLY A 60 -25.07 2.00 17.16
C GLY A 60 -26.27 1.91 18.11
N TYR A 61 -26.04 1.86 19.42
CA TYR A 61 -27.10 1.71 20.42
C TYR A 61 -26.69 2.30 21.79
N CYS A 62 -27.62 2.32 22.75
CA CYS A 62 -27.42 2.53 24.21
C CYS A 62 -26.41 3.60 24.67
N GLY A 63 -26.45 4.80 24.13
CA GLY A 63 -25.64 5.94 24.59
C GLY A 63 -26.37 7.27 24.42
N ASN A 64 -25.61 8.35 24.26
CA ASN A 64 -26.16 9.68 24.03
C ASN A 64 -26.29 9.96 22.53
N ASN A 65 -27.50 10.31 22.11
CA ASN A 65 -27.76 10.67 20.72
C ASN A 65 -26.96 11.91 20.32
N SER A 66 -26.29 11.83 19.18
CA SER A 66 -25.54 12.93 18.57
C SER A 66 -25.67 12.89 17.06
N THR A 67 -25.65 14.08 16.42
CA THR A 67 -25.56 14.17 14.96
C THR A 67 -24.13 13.85 14.53
N ARG A 68 -24.01 12.96 13.55
CA ARG A 68 -22.75 12.56 12.91
C ARG A 68 -22.92 12.53 11.41
N TYR A 69 -21.82 12.43 10.68
CA TYR A 69 -21.82 12.38 9.23
C TYR A 69 -21.24 11.06 8.73
N TYR A 70 -21.82 10.50 7.68
CA TYR A 70 -21.29 9.32 6.98
C TYR A 70 -21.16 9.64 5.49
N TYR A 71 -20.23 8.99 4.81
CA TYR A 71 -20.09 9.07 3.37
C TYR A 71 -20.97 8.04 2.68
N ASP A 72 -21.76 8.47 1.70
CA ASP A 72 -22.54 7.61 0.81
C ASP A 72 -21.78 7.49 -0.53
N PRO A 73 -21.20 6.32 -0.85
CA PRO A 73 -20.41 6.14 -2.08
C PRO A 73 -21.26 6.12 -3.35
N GLU A 74 -22.56 5.81 -3.27
CA GLU A 74 -23.47 5.85 -4.43
C GLU A 74 -23.78 7.29 -4.83
N LYS A 75 -23.96 8.16 -3.82
CA LYS A 75 -24.22 9.60 -4.02
C LYS A 75 -22.96 10.46 -4.03
N GLN A 76 -21.81 9.87 -3.76
CA GLN A 76 -20.50 10.54 -3.64
C GLN A 76 -20.54 11.77 -2.72
N LYS A 77 -21.26 11.67 -1.60
CA LYS A 77 -21.51 12.81 -0.71
C LYS A 77 -21.69 12.37 0.74
N CYS A 78 -21.37 13.28 1.65
CA CYS A 78 -21.58 13.07 3.07
C CYS A 78 -23.00 13.49 3.50
N PHE A 79 -23.62 12.69 4.37
CA PHE A 79 -24.96 12.92 4.90
C PHE A 79 -24.99 12.85 6.43
N PRO A 80 -25.82 13.67 7.09
CA PRO A 80 -26.00 13.57 8.53
C PRO A 80 -26.83 12.33 8.91
N PHE A 81 -26.54 11.75 10.07
CA PHE A 81 -27.32 10.69 10.70
C PHE A 81 -27.27 10.80 12.23
N THR A 82 -28.24 10.18 12.91
CA THR A 82 -28.24 10.07 14.37
C THR A 82 -27.40 8.88 14.80
N TYR A 83 -26.34 9.16 15.56
CA TYR A 83 -25.54 8.15 16.25
C TYR A 83 -25.98 8.06 17.70
N ASN A 84 -26.30 6.85 18.15
CA ASN A 84 -26.84 6.54 19.47
C ASN A 84 -25.77 6.50 20.56
N GLY A 85 -24.52 6.89 20.28
CA GLY A 85 -23.50 7.10 21.31
C GLY A 85 -22.58 5.92 21.60
N PHE A 86 -23.01 4.67 21.37
CA PHE A 86 -22.17 3.48 21.57
C PHE A 86 -22.17 2.53 20.36
N ALA A 87 -21.07 1.79 20.18
CA ALA A 87 -20.80 0.89 19.04
C ALA A 87 -20.75 1.60 17.67
N GLY A 88 -21.35 1.00 16.64
CA GLY A 88 -21.27 1.46 15.26
C GLY A 88 -19.93 1.15 14.57
N ASN A 89 -19.70 1.79 13.43
CA ASN A 89 -18.47 1.64 12.66
C ASN A 89 -17.77 2.99 12.39
N LEU A 90 -16.70 2.94 11.58
CA LEU A 90 -15.81 4.07 11.34
C LEU A 90 -16.32 5.05 10.26
N ASN A 91 -17.38 4.75 9.51
CA ASN A 91 -18.03 5.72 8.61
C ASN A 91 -18.87 6.72 9.42
N ARG A 92 -18.20 7.45 10.32
CA ARG A 92 -18.80 8.31 11.31
C ARG A 92 -17.85 9.45 11.65
N PHE A 93 -18.18 10.64 11.17
CA PHE A 93 -17.41 11.86 11.35
C PHE A 93 -18.18 12.84 12.24
N PHE A 94 -17.44 13.71 12.94
CA PHE A 94 -18.04 14.73 13.81
C PHE A 94 -18.60 15.90 12.99
N THR A 95 -17.91 16.30 11.93
CA THR A 95 -18.33 17.40 11.05
C THR A 95 -18.52 16.93 9.61
N LEU A 96 -19.28 17.71 8.84
CA LEU A 96 -19.44 17.48 7.41
C LEU A 96 -18.09 17.63 6.69
N GLU A 97 -17.32 18.64 7.07
CA GLU A 97 -16.00 18.93 6.48
C GLU A 97 -15.01 17.79 6.71
N ASP A 98 -14.95 17.20 7.90
CA ASP A 98 -14.10 16.03 8.16
C ASP A 98 -14.48 14.85 7.27
N CYS A 99 -15.78 14.62 7.07
CA CYS A 99 -16.26 13.56 6.21
C CYS A 99 -15.87 13.82 4.74
N GLU A 100 -16.10 15.03 4.26
CA GLU A 100 -15.80 15.39 2.87
C GLU A 100 -14.29 15.38 2.60
N ASN A 101 -13.47 15.94 3.48
CA ASN A 101 -12.01 15.96 3.34
C ASN A 101 -11.40 14.55 3.41
N PHE A 102 -12.02 13.65 4.18
CA PHE A 102 -11.49 12.30 4.34
C PHE A 102 -11.95 11.35 3.22
N CYS A 103 -13.20 11.47 2.75
CA CYS A 103 -13.80 10.50 1.83
C CYS A 103 -13.96 10.97 0.39
N LYS A 104 -13.82 12.28 0.09
CA LYS A 104 -13.78 12.72 -1.32
C LYS A 104 -12.50 12.18 -1.97
N ILE A 105 -12.70 11.51 -3.09
CA ILE A 105 -11.66 11.04 -4.02
C ILE A 105 -11.43 12.13 -5.05
#